data_AF-A0A9E5N7R9-F1
#
_entry.id   AF-A0A9E5N7R9-F1
#
_cell.length_a   1.000
_cell.length_b   1.000
_cell.length_c   1.000
_cell.angle_alpha   90.00
_cell.angle_beta   90.00
_cell.angle_gamma   90.00
#
_symmetry.space_group_name_H-M   'P 1'
#
loop_
_entity.id
_entity.type
_entity.pdbx_description
1 polymer ?
#
loop_
_entity_poly.entity_id
_entity_poly.type
_entity_poly.pdbx_seq_one_letter_code
_entity_poly.pdbx_strand_id
1 'polypeptide(L)' 'MFCLFAATSHQSADFLNLDQWRFWVMTREEVRETATDKGFMTLAHLQKSDTREFTAAELAKAVEDAIVRLERE' A
#
# COMPACT_ATOMS: atom_id res chain seq x y z
N MET A 1 -14.60 -0.33 1.79
CA MET A 1 -13.58 -1.05 2.57
C MET A 1 -12.29 -1.00 1.77
N PHE A 2 -11.19 -0.59 2.40
CA PHE A 2 -9.88 -0.50 1.76
C PHE A 2 -8.99 -1.67 2.20
N CYS A 3 -8.06 -2.06 1.34
CA CYS A 3 -7.04 -3.06 1.58
C CYS A 3 -5.66 -2.39 1.49
N LEU A 4 -4.80 -2.69 2.46
CA LEU A 4 -3.41 -2.24 2.49
C LEU A 4 -2.49 -3.41 2.14
N PHE A 5 -1.69 -3.25 1.10
CA PHE A 5 -0.63 -4.20 0.74
C PHE A 5 0.72 -3.55 1.02
N ALA A 6 1.67 -4.36 1.50
CA ALA A 6 3.00 -3.89 1.85
C ALA A 6 4.05 -4.87 1.32
N ALA A 7 5.11 -4.36 0.71
CA ALA A 7 6.23 -5.15 0.22
C ALA A 7 7.56 -4.43 0.41
N THR A 8 8.66 -5.18 0.54
CA THR A 8 10.01 -4.63 0.68
C THR A 8 10.82 -4.87 -0.60
N SER A 9 11.57 -3.86 -1.06
CA SER A 9 12.49 -4.01 -2.19
C SER A 9 13.86 -4.48 -1.68
N HIS A 10 14.22 -5.73 -1.98
CA HIS A 10 15.52 -6.36 -1.69
C HIS A 10 15.86 -6.52 -0.20
N GLN A 11 15.78 -7.76 0.29
CA GLN A 11 16.25 -8.14 1.62
C GLN A 11 17.78 -8.14 1.67
N SER A 12 18.38 -7.25 2.46
CA SER A 12 19.55 -7.59 3.25
C SER A 12 19.07 -7.71 4.69
N ALA A 13 19.06 -8.94 5.20
CA ALA A 13 18.68 -9.25 6.57
C ALA A 13 19.46 -8.38 7.57
N ASP A 14 18.80 -8.05 8.69
CA ASP A 14 19.32 -7.43 9.93
C ASP A 14 19.07 -5.93 10.17
N PHE A 15 18.50 -5.18 9.23
CA PHE A 15 18.05 -3.79 9.50
C PHE A 15 16.62 -3.54 9.04
N LEU A 16 15.77 -3.05 9.96
CA LEU A 16 14.42 -2.57 9.64
C LEU A 16 14.52 -1.16 9.04
N ASN A 17 14.73 -1.07 7.73
CA ASN A 17 14.67 0.21 7.02
C ASN A 17 13.25 0.43 6.48
N LEU A 18 12.49 1.33 7.13
CA LEU A 18 11.11 1.67 6.75
C LEU A 18 11.03 2.35 5.37
N ASP A 19 12.11 2.96 4.88
CA ASP A 19 12.14 3.58 3.54
C ASP A 19 12.16 2.54 2.41
N GLN A 20 12.48 1.28 2.73
CA GLN A 20 12.43 0.17 1.77
C GLN A 20 11.02 -0.43 1.63
N TRP A 21 10.08 -0.03 2.49
CA TRP A 21 8.71 -0.49 2.45
C TRP A 21 7.89 0.33 1.47
N ARG A 22 7.24 -0.39 0.57
CA ARG A 22 6.33 0.14 -0.42
C ARG A 22 4.92 -0.33 -0.09
N PHE A 23 3.96 0.58 -0.15
CA PHE A 23 2.58 0.36 0.25
C PHE A 23 1.63 0.63 -0.91
N TRP A 24 0.56 -0.15 -1.01
CA TRP A 24 -0.55 0.09 -1.94
C TRP A 24 -1.84 0.12 -1.16
N VAL A 25 -2.61 1.19 -1.32
CA VAL A 25 -3.95 1.33 -0.75
C VAL A 25 -4.95 1.18 -1.87
N MET A 26 -5.80 0.16 -1.79
CA MET A 26 -6.74 -0.19 -2.84
C MET A 26 -8.13 -0.38 -2.27
N THR A 27 -9.14 0.02 -3.03
CA THR A 27 -10.54 -0.35 -2.85
C THR A 27 -10.76 -1.82 -3.18
N ARG A 28 -11.91 -2.35 -2.76
CA ARG A 28 -12.29 -3.73 -3.09
C ARG A 28 -12.49 -3.92 -4.60
N GLU A 29 -12.98 -2.89 -5.30
CA GLU A 29 -13.11 -2.88 -6.75
C GLU A 29 -11.73 -2.98 -7.43
N GLU A 30 -10.78 -2.12 -7.06
CA GLU A 30 -9.42 -2.14 -7.62
C GLU A 30 -8.70 -3.47 -7.36
N VAL A 31 -8.91 -4.07 -6.19
CA VAL A 31 -8.38 -5.41 -5.88
C VAL A 31 -8.97 -6.47 -6.81
N ARG A 32 -10.26 -6.38 -7.15
CA ARG A 32 -10.90 -7.33 -8.08
C ARG A 32 -10.42 -7.15 -9.51
N GLU A 33 -10.16 -5.92 -9.93
CA GLU A 33 -9.61 -5.61 -11.26
C GLU A 33 -8.15 -6.07 -11.38
N THR A 34 -7.38 -5.95 -10.31
CA THR A 34 -5.95 -6.28 -10.28
C THR A 34 -5.69 -7.78 -10.03
N ALA A 35 -6.58 -8.46 -9.30
CA ALA A 35 -6.45 -9.88 -9.01
C ALA A 35 -6.96 -10.74 -10.18
N THR A 36 -6.05 -11.48 -10.81
CA THR A 36 -6.31 -12.18 -12.08
C THR A 36 -7.05 -13.51 -12.01
N ASP A 37 -7.38 -14.06 -10.83
CA ASP A 37 -8.42 -15.12 -10.64
C ASP A 37 -8.29 -15.95 -9.33
N LYS A 38 -7.24 -15.80 -8.53
CA LYS A 38 -6.88 -16.84 -7.53
C LYS A 38 -6.98 -16.43 -6.06
N GLY A 39 -7.67 -15.34 -5.73
CA GLY A 39 -7.81 -14.88 -4.34
C GLY A 39 -6.49 -14.47 -3.67
N PHE A 40 -5.40 -14.36 -4.44
CA PHE A 40 -4.11 -13.86 -4.01
C PHE A 40 -3.63 -12.76 -4.95
N MET A 41 -2.86 -11.82 -4.41
CA MET A 41 -2.24 -10.75 -5.16
C MET A 41 -0.72 -10.82 -4.98
N THR A 42 0.02 -10.73 -6.08
CA THR A 42 1.49 -10.75 -6.07
C THR A 42 2.02 -9.32 -6.19
N LEU A 43 3.27 -9.09 -5.78
CA LEU A 43 3.93 -7.81 -6.01
C LEU A 43 3.96 -7.43 -7.49
N ALA A 44 4.12 -8.41 -8.38
CA ALA A 44 4.09 -8.18 -9.82
C ALA A 44 2.70 -7.73 -10.33
N HIS A 45 1.60 -8.12 -9.68
CA HIS A 45 0.28 -7.60 -10.00
C HIS A 45 0.16 -6.13 -9.57
N LEU A 46 0.61 -5.80 -8.35
CA LEU A 46 0.62 -4.43 -7.84
C LEU A 46 1.48 -3.49 -8.68
N GLN A 47 2.69 -3.92 -9.05
CA GLN A 47 3.60 -3.12 -9.88
C GLN A 47 3.13 -2.93 -11.33
N LYS A 48 2.27 -3.83 -11.82
CA LYS A 48 1.66 -3.71 -13.16
C LYS A 48 0.32 -2.98 -13.14
N SER A 49 -0.27 -2.78 -11.96
CA SER A 49 -1.48 -1.99 -11.82
C SER A 49 -1.15 -0.50 -11.92
N ASP A 50 -2.09 0.30 -12.42
CA ASP A 50 -1.99 1.77 -12.38
C ASP A 50 -2.18 2.34 -10.95
N THR A 51 -2.27 1.47 -9.94
CA THR A 51 -2.41 1.86 -8.55
C THR A 51 -1.14 2.51 -8.04
N ARG A 52 -1.30 3.70 -7.47
CA ARG A 52 -0.22 4.44 -6.84
C ARG A 52 0.39 3.65 -5.68
N GLU A 53 1.71 3.60 -5.69
CA GLU A 53 2.54 3.18 -4.57
C GLU A 53 2.80 4.36 -3.61
N PHE A 54 2.85 4.06 -2.31
CA PHE A 54 3.16 4.99 -1.24
C PHE A 54 4.42 4.53 -0.50
N THR A 55 5.27 5.49 -0.14
CA THR A 55 6.30 5.30 0.89
C THR A 55 5.68 5.31 2.29
N ALA A 56 6.43 4.84 3.30
CA ALA A 56 6.01 4.92 4.70
C ALA A 56 5.68 6.37 5.13
N ALA A 57 6.51 7.34 4.72
CA ALA A 57 6.33 8.75 5.05
C ALA A 57 5.07 9.34 4.41
N GLU A 58 4.80 9.03 3.15
CA GLU A 58 3.58 9.48 2.47
C GLU A 58 2.32 8.88 3.11
N LEU A 59 2.37 7.59 3.47
CA LEU A 59 1.24 6.93 4.11
C LEU A 59 0.97 7.51 5.50
N ALA A 60 2.02 7.73 6.31
CA ALA A 60 1.90 8.32 7.63
C ALA A 60 1.26 9.72 7.56
N LYS A 61 1.74 10.56 6.64
CA LYS A 61 1.18 11.89 6.42
C LYS A 61 -0.30 11.84 6.02
N ALA A 62 -0.66 10.95 5.09
CA ALA A 62 -2.05 10.81 4.65
C ALA A 62 -3.00 10.39 5.80
N VAL A 63 -2.53 9.53 6.70
CA VAL A 63 -3.29 9.12 7.89
C VAL A 63 -3.43 10.27 8.88
N GLU A 64 -2.35 11.01 9.15
CA GLU A 64 -2.36 12.18 10.02
C GLU A 64 -3.35 13.25 9.50
N ASP A 65 -3.28 13.58 8.21
CA ASP A 65 -4.20 14.53 7.56
C ASP A 65 -5.66 14.08 7.68
N ALA A 66 -5.93 12.77 7.57
CA ALA A 66 -7.27 12.21 7.71
C ALA A 66 -7.79 12.31 9.16
N ILE A 67 -6.94 12.04 10.15
CA ILE A 67 -7.28 12.17 11.58
C ILE A 67 -7.61 13.63 11.89
N VAL A 68 -6.73 14.57 11.50
CA VAL A 68 -6.93 16.01 11.74
C VAL A 68 -8.23 16.50 11.10
N ARG A 69 -8.60 15.97 9.92
CA ARG A 69 -9.87 16.32 9.28
C ARG A 69 -11.07 15.81 10.09
N LEU A 70 -11.02 14.56 10.55
CA LEU A 70 -12.09 13.96 11.35
C LEU A 70 -12.26 14.62 12.72
N GLU A 71 -11.19 15.15 13.32
CA GLU A 71 -11.27 15.89 14.59
C GLU A 71 -11.85 17.31 14.45
N ARG A 72 -11.97 17.82 13.21
CA ARG A 72 -12.53 19.14 12.91
C ARG A 72 -13.99 19.10 12.46
N GLU A 73 -14.53 17.92 12.22
CA GLU A 73 -15.93 17.65 11.86
C GLU A 73 -16.76 17.27 13.10
#